data_AF-A0A0G1LBY4-F1
#
_entry.id   AF-A0A0G1LBY4-F1
#
_cell.length_a   1.000
_cell.length_b   1.000
_cell.length_c   1.000
_cell.angle_alpha   90.00
_cell.angle_beta   90.00
_cell.angle_gamma   90.00
#
_symmetry.space_group_name_H-M   'P 1'
#
loop_
_entity.id
_entity.type
_entity.pdbx_description
1 polymer ?
#
loop_
_entity_poly.entity_id
_entity_poly.type
_entity_poly.pdbx_seq_one_letter_code
_entity_poly.pdbx_strand_id
1 'polypeptide(L)'
;MIKTRSELLNEIYNSVHEEVLRMEIAIETLTDIDDDTVIETVVRRSPLGTREENLTKKDVIAKYTKDIEKREKVLKVIKKLLNKNE
;
A
#
# COMPACT_ATOMS: atom_id res chain seq x y z
N MET A 1 -6.26 -27.12 12.32
CA MET A 1 -7.66 -26.93 11.87
C MET A 1 -7.61 -26.29 10.49
N ILE A 2 -8.34 -26.82 9.50
CA ILE A 2 -8.37 -26.24 8.15
C ILE A 2 -9.32 -25.05 8.19
N LYS A 3 -8.83 -23.86 7.84
CA LYS A 3 -9.65 -22.65 7.78
C LYS A 3 -10.70 -22.78 6.68
N THR A 4 -11.91 -22.33 6.96
CA THR A 4 -12.94 -22.16 5.93
C THR A 4 -12.52 -21.05 4.96
N ARG A 5 -13.12 -21.06 3.77
CA ARG A 5 -12.88 -20.02 2.76
C ARG A 5 -13.22 -18.61 3.30
N SER A 6 -14.29 -18.48 4.10
CA SER A 6 -14.71 -17.18 4.65
C SER A 6 -13.75 -16.68 5.73
N GLU A 7 -13.25 -17.56 6.61
CA GLU A 7 -12.21 -17.20 7.58
C GLU A 7 -10.94 -16.71 6.88
N LEU A 8 -10.50 -17.42 5.84
CA LEU A 8 -9.34 -17.00 5.06
C LEU A 8 -9.56 -15.65 4.37
N LEU A 9 -10.76 -15.40 3.81
CA LEU A 9 -11.10 -14.12 3.19
C LEU A 9 -11.12 -12.97 4.20
N ASN A 10 -11.61 -13.19 5.43
CA ASN A 10 -11.60 -12.20 6.50
C ASN A 10 -10.17 -11.86 6.94
N GLU A 11 -9.29 -12.86 7.06
CA GLU A 11 -7.89 -12.62 7.38
C GLU A 11 -7.18 -11.81 6.30
N ILE A 12 -7.41 -12.14 5.02
CA ILE A 12 -6.85 -11.37 3.90
C ILE A 12 -7.40 -9.94 3.92
N TYR A 13 -8.70 -9.75 4.17
CA TYR A 13 -9.31 -8.43 4.27
C TYR A 13 -8.61 -7.59 5.36
N ASN A 14 -8.48 -8.13 6.57
CA ASN A 14 -7.88 -7.44 7.70
C ASN A 14 -6.41 -7.10 7.41
N SER A 15 -5.64 -8.04 6.84
CA SER A 15 -4.24 -7.81 6.49
C SER A 15 -4.06 -6.70 5.45
N VAL A 16 -4.88 -6.67 4.40
CA VAL A 16 -4.83 -5.61 3.38
C VAL A 16 -5.29 -4.28 3.96
N HIS A 17 -6.27 -4.29 4.86
CA HIS A 17 -6.75 -3.08 5.52
C HIS A 17 -5.71 -2.48 6.46
N GLU A 18 -5.00 -3.29 7.23
CA GLU A 18 -3.85 -2.84 8.04
C GLU A 18 -2.77 -2.20 7.17
N GLU A 19 -2.51 -2.73 5.97
CA GLU A 19 -1.53 -2.17 5.06
C GLU A 19 -1.94 -0.78 4.54
N VAL A 20 -3.25 -0.58 4.28
CA VAL A 20 -3.80 0.75 3.95
C VAL A 20 -3.55 1.73 5.10
N LEU A 21 -3.93 1.36 6.33
CA LEU A 21 -3.74 2.21 7.51
C LEU A 21 -2.26 2.57 7.73
N ARG A 22 -1.34 1.62 7.54
CA ARG A 22 0.10 1.88 7.66
C ARG A 22 0.58 2.93 6.66
N MET A 23 0.07 2.90 5.42
CA MET A 23 0.43 3.91 4.41
C MET A 23 -0.22 5.27 4.68
N GLU A 24 -1.46 5.29 5.18
CA GLU A 24 -2.12 6.54 5.59
C GLU A 24 -1.36 7.23 6.72
N ILE A 25 -0.95 6.46 7.75
CA ILE A 25 -0.10 6.96 8.83
C ILE A 25 1.23 7.46 8.26
N ALA A 26 1.85 6.74 7.32
CA ALA A 26 3.10 7.18 6.71
C ALA A 26 2.94 8.53 6.00
N ILE A 27 1.84 8.74 5.25
CA ILE A 27 1.54 10.04 4.62
C ILE A 27 1.34 11.13 5.68
N GLU A 28 0.59 10.84 6.74
CA GLU A 28 0.32 11.79 7.83
C GLU A 28 1.62 12.20 8.54
N THR A 29 2.56 11.28 8.76
CA THR A 29 3.85 11.61 9.38
C THR A 29 4.76 12.50 8.54
N LEU A 30 4.45 12.67 7.25
CA LEU A 30 5.22 13.52 6.34
C LEU A 30 4.63 14.94 6.21
N THR A 31 3.53 15.28 6.90
CA THR A 31 2.82 16.56 6.69
C THR A 31 3.69 17.79 6.88
N ASP A 32 4.58 17.76 7.87
CA ASP A 32 5.40 18.91 8.28
C ASP A 32 6.75 18.99 7.56
N ILE A 33 6.99 18.12 6.58
CA ILE A 33 8.22 18.08 5.79
C ILE A 33 8.01 18.82 4.46
N ASP A 34 9.04 19.52 3.95
CA ASP A 34 8.96 20.17 2.63
C ASP A 34 8.83 19.13 1.50
N ASP A 35 7.99 19.42 0.50
CA ASP A 35 7.65 18.51 -0.59
C ASP A 35 8.86 17.98 -1.38
N ASP A 36 9.91 18.80 -1.52
CA ASP A 36 11.15 18.47 -2.25
C ASP A 36 12.19 17.76 -1.37
N THR A 37 11.92 17.58 -0.07
CA THR A 37 12.83 16.87 0.83
C THR A 37 12.94 15.42 0.39
N VAL A 38 14.17 14.92 0.23
CA VAL A 38 14.43 13.51 -0.09
C VAL A 38 14.13 12.65 1.13
N ILE A 39 13.22 11.69 0.97
CA ILE A 39 12.77 10.77 2.04
C ILE A 39 13.38 9.38 1.86
N GLU A 40 13.54 8.92 0.63
CA GLU A 40 14.03 7.57 0.33
C GLU A 40 14.96 7.61 -0.89
N THR A 41 16.07 6.88 -0.86
CA THR A 41 16.88 6.62 -2.06
C THR A 41 16.66 5.16 -2.47
N VAL A 42 16.07 4.96 -3.65
CA VAL A 42 15.79 3.63 -4.18
C VAL A 42 16.78 3.26 -5.28
N VAL A 43 17.25 2.02 -5.22
CA VAL A 43 18.13 1.45 -6.23
C VAL A 43 17.30 0.73 -7.27
N ARG A 44 17.17 1.29 -8.48
CA ARG A 44 16.47 0.64 -9.59
C ARG A 44 17.45 -0.06 -10.52
N ARG A 45 17.26 -1.37 -10.68
CA ARG A 45 17.98 -2.16 -11.68
C ARG A 45 17.26 -2.05 -13.02
N SER A 46 18.01 -1.72 -14.06
CA SER A 46 17.54 -1.70 -15.44
C SER A 46 18.52 -2.47 -16.34
N PRO A 47 18.13 -2.84 -17.57
CA PRO A 47 19.04 -3.45 -18.54
C PRO A 47 20.29 -2.59 -18.86
N LEU A 48 20.21 -1.28 -18.64
CA LEU A 48 21.30 -0.32 -18.86
C LEU A 48 22.18 -0.11 -17.61
N GLY A 49 21.92 -0.86 -16.54
CA GLY A 49 22.64 -0.77 -15.27
C GLY A 49 21.76 -0.37 -14.10
N THR A 50 22.39 -0.25 -12.95
CA THR A 50 21.77 0.14 -11.69
C THR A 50 21.79 1.65 -11.54
N ARG A 51 20.63 2.26 -11.27
CA ARG A 51 20.49 3.70 -11.04
C ARG A 51 19.92 3.95 -9.64
N GLU A 52 20.53 4.88 -8.92
CA GLU A 52 19.96 5.44 -7.71
C GLU A 52 18.96 6.55 -8.06
N GLU A 53 17.80 6.50 -7.44
CA GLU A 53 16.72 7.47 -7.60
C GLU A 53 16.32 7.98 -6.21
N ASN A 54 16.43 9.29 -6.01
CA ASN A 54 15.97 9.94 -4.80
C ASN A 54 14.48 10.23 -4.93
N LEU A 55 13.69 9.73 -3.99
CA LEU A 55 12.27 10.00 -3.88
C LEU A 55 12.06 11.12 -2.87
N THR A 56 11.45 12.20 -3.33
CA THR A 56 11.04 13.32 -2.48
C THR A 56 9.80 12.96 -1.67
N LYS A 57 9.42 13.78 -0.68
CA LYS A 57 8.14 13.63 0.05
C LYS A 57 6.99 13.53 -0.94
N LYS A 58 6.94 14.42 -1.93
CA LYS A 58 5.89 14.42 -2.94
C LYS A 58 5.83 13.10 -3.72
N ASP A 59 6.98 12.53 -4.08
CA ASP A 59 7.06 11.24 -4.78
C ASP A 59 6.56 10.09 -3.90
N VAL A 60 6.97 10.08 -2.62
CA VAL A 60 6.55 9.07 -1.64
C VAL A 60 5.04 9.14 -1.38
N ILE A 61 4.48 10.34 -1.18
CA ILE A 61 3.03 10.54 -1.01
C ILE A 61 2.27 10.07 -2.24
N ALA A 62 2.73 10.45 -3.45
CA ALA A 62 2.07 10.03 -4.70
C ALA A 62 2.10 8.50 -4.87
N LYS A 63 3.21 7.86 -4.50
CA LYS A 63 3.35 6.40 -4.51
C LYS A 63 2.37 5.74 -3.54
N TYR A 64 2.35 6.15 -2.26
CA TYR A 64 1.46 5.59 -1.26
C TYR A 64 -0.01 5.82 -1.60
N THR A 65 -0.38 7.00 -2.09
CA THR A 65 -1.76 7.30 -2.53
C THR A 65 -2.20 6.32 -3.62
N LYS A 66 -1.38 6.13 -4.67
CA LYS A 66 -1.67 5.17 -5.76
C LYS A 66 -1.78 3.73 -5.26
N ASP A 67 -0.99 3.40 -4.25
CA ASP A 67 -0.92 2.05 -3.68
C ASP A 67 -2.08 1.76 -2.71
N ILE A 68 -2.59 2.78 -2.02
CA ILE A 68 -3.85 2.76 -1.26
C ILE A 68 -5.02 2.49 -2.22
N GLU A 69 -5.16 3.27 -3.30
CA GLU A 69 -6.24 3.09 -4.28
C GLU A 69 -6.32 1.66 -4.86
N LYS A 70 -5.16 1.03 -5.09
CA LYS A 70 -5.10 -0.37 -5.55
C LYS A 70 -5.63 -1.32 -4.48
N ARG A 71 -5.24 -1.13 -3.22
CA ARG A 71 -5.65 -1.99 -2.10
C ARG A 71 -7.11 -1.80 -1.74
N GLU A 72 -7.65 -0.61 -1.84
CA GLU A 72 -9.10 -0.36 -1.71
C GLU A 72 -9.91 -1.15 -2.74
N LYS A 73 -9.43 -1.25 -3.98
CA LYS A 73 -10.07 -2.10 -5.01
C LYS A 73 -10.05 -3.58 -4.60
N VAL A 74 -8.95 -4.06 -4.03
CA VAL A 74 -8.82 -5.43 -3.51
C VAL A 74 -9.81 -5.66 -2.36
N LEU A 75 -9.85 -4.76 -1.36
CA LEU A 75 -10.79 -4.83 -0.23
C LEU A 75 -12.25 -4.87 -0.72
N LYS A 76 -12.60 -4.07 -1.72
CA LYS A 76 -13.94 -4.07 -2.31
C LYS A 76 -14.30 -5.42 -2.95
N VAL A 77 -13.34 -6.08 -3.60
CA VAL A 77 -13.54 -7.43 -4.17
C VAL A 77 -13.71 -8.46 -3.05
N ILE A 78 -12.84 -8.44 -2.03
CA ILE A 78 -12.92 -9.39 -0.90
C ILE A 78 -14.26 -9.24 -0.16
N LYS A 79 -14.70 -8.01 0.11
CA LYS A 79 -15.99 -7.73 0.74
C LYS A 79 -17.17 -8.27 -0.07
N LYS A 80 -17.14 -8.16 -1.41
CA LYS A 80 -18.14 -8.78 -2.28
C LYS A 80 -18.14 -10.31 -2.21
N LEU A 81 -16.98 -10.93 -2.02
CA LEU A 81 -16.86 -12.38 -1.90
C LEU A 81 -17.36 -12.89 -0.54
N LEU A 82 -17.14 -12.14 0.53
CA LEU A 82 -17.67 -12.43 1.86
C LEU A 82 -19.20 -12.36 1.87
N ASN A 83 -19.78 -11.28 1.35
CA ASN A 83 -21.24 -11.08 1.30
C ASN A 83 -21.98 -12.04 0.35
N LYS A 84 -21.27 -12.77 -0.52
CA LYS A 84 -21.84 -13.82 -1.38
C LYS A 84 -21.89 -15.19 -0.71
N ASN A 85 -21.17 -15.36 0.40
CA ASN A 85 -21.12 -16.58 1.18
C ASN A 85 -22.00 -16.51 2.45
N GLU A 86 -22.71 -15.39 2.65
CA GLU A 86 -23.82 -15.23 3.60
C GLU A 86 -25.15 -15.51 2.89
#